data_AF-A0A0F3NHB7-F1
#
_entry.id   AF-A0A0F3NHB7-F1
#
_cell.length_a   1.000
_cell.length_b   1.000
_cell.length_c   1.000
_cell.angle_alpha   90.00
_cell.angle_beta   90.00
_cell.angle_gamma   90.00
#
_symmetry.space_group_name_H-M   'P 1'
#
loop_
_entity.id
_entity.type
_entity.pdbx_description
1 polymer ?
#
loop_
_entity_poly.entity_id
_entity_poly.type
_entity_poly.pdbx_seq_one_letter_code
_entity_poly.pdbx_strand_id
1 'polypeptide(L)'
;MRFAYSWLLDCLDTECSAQVLVDKLSSIGVEAALVGGGVKQGSFVVAKVLEVLAHPDAHKLKVCKVYDGVEVLQIVCGASNVRGGMITVLARVGAYIQESGITISKAVIRGLKAVVCFALWKS
;
A
#
# COMPACT_ATOMS: atom_id res chain seq x y z
N MET A 1 1.58 21.46 -5.69
CA MET A 1 1.53 20.33 -6.65
C MET A 1 2.48 19.24 -6.18
N ARG A 2 2.24 17.95 -6.44
CA ARG A 2 3.17 16.85 -6.15
C ARG A 2 3.39 16.03 -7.42
N PHE A 3 4.62 15.58 -7.62
CA PHE A 3 5.01 14.71 -8.72
C PHE A 3 6.14 13.79 -8.25
N ALA A 4 6.33 12.67 -8.94
CA ALA A 4 7.39 11.74 -8.63
C ALA A 4 8.75 12.34 -9.03
N TYR A 5 9.75 12.16 -8.17
CA TYR A 5 11.12 12.58 -8.47
C TYR A 5 11.64 11.94 -9.76
N SER A 6 11.34 10.65 -9.99
CA SER A 6 11.72 9.94 -11.22
C SER A 6 11.12 10.58 -12.47
N TRP A 7 9.85 10.99 -12.41
CA TRP A 7 9.19 11.66 -13.54
C TRP A 7 9.84 13.02 -13.87
N LEU A 8 10.30 13.74 -12.85
CA LEU A 8 11.03 14.99 -13.08
C LEU A 8 12.37 14.73 -13.79
N LEU A 9 13.06 13.64 -13.45
CA LEU A 9 14.30 13.25 -14.12
C LEU A 9 14.08 12.82 -15.57
N ASP A 10 12.94 12.22 -15.91
CA ASP A 10 12.60 11.92 -17.31
C ASP A 10 12.51 13.19 -18.19
N CYS A 11 12.34 14.36 -17.55
CA CYS A 11 12.22 15.66 -18.21
C CYS A 11 13.49 16.52 -18.13
N LEU A 12 14.52 16.09 -17.38
CA LEU A 12 15.73 16.86 -17.10
C LEU A 12 16.97 16.02 -17.36
N ASP A 13 17.91 16.54 -18.14
CA ASP A 13 19.24 15.93 -18.27
C ASP A 13 20.10 16.33 -17.06
N THR A 14 20.03 15.55 -15.98
CA THR A 14 20.77 15.84 -14.75
C THR A 14 21.01 14.59 -13.88
N GLU A 15 22.15 14.60 -13.18
CA GLU A 15 22.49 13.62 -12.15
C GLU A 15 22.44 14.22 -10.73
N CYS A 16 21.89 15.44 -10.60
CA CYS A 16 21.78 16.11 -9.30
C CYS A 16 20.90 15.29 -8.34
N SER A 17 21.18 15.40 -7.05
CA SER A 17 20.31 14.80 -6.03
C SER A 17 18.98 15.56 -5.91
N ALA A 18 17.96 14.90 -5.36
CA ALA A 18 16.65 15.50 -5.14
C ALA A 18 16.72 16.78 -4.28
N GLN A 19 17.60 16.80 -3.28
CA GLN A 19 17.80 17.98 -2.44
C GLN A 19 18.38 19.16 -3.22
N VAL A 20 19.40 18.91 -4.04
CA VAL A 20 20.01 19.95 -4.90
C VAL A 20 18.99 20.52 -5.87
N LEU A 21 18.10 19.69 -6.40
CA LEU A 21 17.02 20.14 -7.29
C LEU A 21 16.00 21.01 -6.56
N VAL A 22 15.63 20.68 -5.32
CA VAL A 22 14.75 21.52 -4.50
C VAL A 22 15.36 22.89 -4.23
N ASP A 23 16.64 22.93 -3.89
CA ASP A 23 17.35 24.18 -3.61
C ASP A 23 17.43 25.07 -4.87
N LYS A 24 17.73 24.46 -6.03
CA LYS A 24 17.75 25.17 -7.34
C LYS A 24 16.38 25.66 -7.77
N LEU A 25 15.32 24.87 -7.56
CA LEU A 25 13.95 25.29 -7.84
C LEU A 25 13.59 26.51 -6.97
N SER A 26 13.96 26.47 -5.69
CA SER A 26 13.73 27.57 -4.75
C SER A 26 14.50 28.83 -5.17
N SER A 27 15.73 28.70 -5.67
CA SER A 27 16.53 29.84 -6.10
C SER A 27 16.01 30.54 -7.35
N ILE A 28 15.19 29.86 -8.18
CA ILE A 28 14.50 30.46 -9.33
C ILE A 28 13.06 30.88 -9.00
N GLY A 29 12.67 30.87 -7.72
CA GLY A 29 11.35 31.32 -7.24
C GLY A 29 10.27 30.23 -7.23
N VAL A 30 10.63 28.96 -7.45
CA VAL A 30 9.72 27.82 -7.33
C VAL A 30 9.89 27.19 -5.94
N GLU A 31 9.00 27.53 -5.01
CA GLU A 31 9.00 26.93 -3.68
C GLU A 31 8.79 25.41 -3.77
N ALA A 32 9.82 24.65 -3.40
CA ALA A 32 9.83 23.20 -3.47
C ALA A 32 10.24 22.59 -2.12
N ALA A 33 9.75 21.39 -1.84
CA ALA A 33 10.14 20.61 -0.68
C ALA A 33 10.11 19.13 -1.02
N LEU A 34 11.04 18.37 -0.44
CA LEU A 34 11.00 16.92 -0.52
C LEU A 34 9.89 16.40 0.37
N VAL A 35 9.05 15.53 -0.20
CA VAL A 35 8.08 14.77 0.56
C VAL A 35 8.56 13.33 0.56
N GLY A 36 8.94 12.82 1.74
CA GLY A 36 9.31 11.42 1.92
C GLY A 36 8.11 10.47 1.73
N GLY A 37 8.40 9.19 1.50
CA GLY A 37 7.35 8.20 1.22
C GLY A 37 7.87 6.81 0.84
N GLY A 38 9.03 6.42 1.36
CA GLY A 38 9.66 5.15 1.01
C GLY A 38 8.94 3.99 1.70
N VAL A 39 8.44 3.03 0.91
CA VAL A 39 8.00 1.74 1.42
C VAL A 39 9.23 0.87 1.68
N LYS A 40 9.31 0.24 2.86
CA LYS A 40 10.36 -0.74 3.14
C LYS A 40 10.26 -1.89 2.13
N GLN A 41 11.37 -2.19 1.44
CA GLN A 41 11.40 -3.28 0.44
C GLN A 41 10.93 -4.60 1.06
N GLY A 42 10.09 -5.34 0.34
CA GLY A 42 9.58 -6.65 0.73
C GLY A 42 8.36 -6.63 1.67
N SER A 43 7.93 -5.47 2.17
CA SER A 43 6.74 -5.36 3.03
C SER A 43 5.42 -5.51 2.27
N PHE A 44 5.42 -5.29 0.96
CA PHE A 44 4.24 -5.36 0.10
C PHE A 44 4.50 -6.30 -1.07
N VAL A 45 3.50 -7.11 -1.42
CA VAL A 45 3.56 -8.08 -2.51
C VAL A 45 2.33 -7.99 -3.40
N VAL A 46 2.47 -8.35 -4.67
CA VAL A 46 1.32 -8.53 -5.56
C VAL A 46 0.61 -9.82 -5.19
N ALA A 47 -0.71 -9.77 -5.03
CA ALA A 47 -1.51 -10.91 -4.61
C ALA A 47 -2.78 -11.03 -5.44
N LYS A 48 -3.36 -12.23 -5.49
CA LYS A 48 -4.61 -12.53 -6.17
C LYS A 48 -5.68 -12.96 -5.17
N VAL A 49 -6.82 -12.28 -5.18
CA VAL A 49 -8.00 -12.69 -4.42
C VAL A 49 -8.60 -13.91 -5.11
N LEU A 50 -8.64 -15.04 -4.43
CA LEU A 50 -9.22 -16.29 -4.94
C LEU A 50 -10.73 -16.33 -4.67
N GLU A 51 -11.13 -16.01 -3.43
CA GLU A 51 -12.51 -16.16 -2.96
C GLU A 51 -12.86 -15.02 -1.99
N VAL A 52 -14.12 -14.60 -1.98
CA VAL A 52 -14.67 -13.58 -1.07
C VAL A 52 -16.00 -14.06 -0.52
N LEU A 53 -16.10 -14.18 0.79
CA LEU A 53 -17.30 -14.56 1.51
C LEU A 53 -17.72 -13.45 2.48
N ALA A 54 -19.01 -13.38 2.83
CA ALA A 54 -19.48 -12.48 3.88
C ALA A 54 -18.96 -12.94 5.25
N HIS A 55 -18.59 -12.00 6.11
CA HIS A 55 -18.19 -12.34 7.48
C HIS A 55 -19.44 -12.73 8.31
N PRO A 56 -19.43 -13.87 9.04
CA PRO A 56 -20.59 -14.36 9.77
C PRO A 56 -21.09 -13.36 10.83
N ASP A 57 -20.16 -12.76 11.58
CA ASP A 57 -20.49 -11.83 12.68
C ASP A 57 -20.37 -10.34 12.34
N ALA A 58 -20.19 -9.97 11.06
CA ALA A 58 -19.96 -8.58 10.69
C ALA A 58 -20.41 -8.23 9.26
N HIS A 59 -21.51 -7.49 9.14
CA HIS A 59 -22.11 -7.13 7.84
C HIS A 59 -21.21 -6.29 6.92
N LYS A 60 -20.27 -5.52 7.47
CA LYS A 60 -19.35 -4.66 6.69
C LYS A 60 -18.03 -5.35 6.35
N LEU A 61 -17.80 -6.56 6.87
CA LEU A 61 -16.54 -7.28 6.66
C LEU A 61 -16.76 -8.49 5.75
N LYS A 62 -15.70 -8.84 5.05
CA LYS A 62 -15.64 -9.99 4.16
C LYS A 62 -14.44 -10.85 4.56
N VAL A 63 -14.56 -12.15 4.39
CA VAL A 63 -13.47 -13.12 4.57
C VAL A 63 -12.97 -13.50 3.19
N CYS A 64 -11.71 -13.19 2.90
CA CYS A 64 -11.09 -13.38 1.59
C CYS A 64 -10.01 -14.46 1.68
N LYS A 65 -9.97 -15.36 0.70
CA LYS A 65 -8.80 -16.21 0.44
C LYS A 65 -7.93 -15.54 -0.59
N VAL A 66 -6.65 -15.37 -0.30
CA VAL A 66 -5.73 -14.57 -1.11
C VAL A 66 -4.43 -15.32 -1.31
N TYR A 67 -4.01 -15.49 -2.55
CA TYR A 67 -2.72 -16.07 -2.90
C TYR A 67 -1.68 -14.96 -3.07
N ASP A 68 -0.57 -15.02 -2.32
CA ASP A 68 0.46 -13.99 -2.31
C ASP A 68 1.69 -14.33 -3.18
N GLY A 69 1.58 -15.38 -4.00
CA GLY A 69 2.70 -15.93 -4.79
C GLY A 69 3.46 -17.05 -4.08
N VAL A 70 3.23 -17.26 -2.78
CA VAL A 70 3.85 -18.34 -2.00
C VAL A 70 2.78 -19.23 -1.37
N GLU A 71 1.83 -18.64 -0.66
CA GLU A 71 0.80 -19.37 0.09
C GLU A 71 -0.59 -18.72 -0.04
N VAL A 72 -1.63 -19.47 0.35
CA VAL A 72 -3.00 -18.95 0.42
C VAL A 72 -3.30 -18.50 1.84
N LEU A 73 -3.52 -17.21 1.99
CA LEU A 73 -3.81 -16.55 3.25
C LEU A 73 -5.30 -16.26 3.40
N GLN A 74 -5.79 -16.34 4.64
CA GLN A 74 -7.12 -15.86 5.01
C GLN A 74 -7.02 -14.43 5.55
N ILE A 75 -7.72 -13.51 4.89
CA ILE A 75 -7.71 -12.08 5.20
C ILE A 75 -9.13 -11.60 5.46
N VAL A 76 -9.32 -10.83 6.52
CA VAL A 76 -10.58 -10.10 6.74
C VAL A 76 -10.44 -8.71 6.10
N CYS A 77 -11.33 -8.38 5.16
CA CYS A 77 -11.30 -7.14 4.40
C CYS A 77 -12.60 -6.36 4.60
N GLY A 78 -12.49 -5.06 4.88
CA GLY A 78 -13.65 -4.15 5.00
C GLY A 78 -13.99 -3.38 3.73
N ALA A 79 -13.23 -3.55 2.66
CA ALA A 79 -13.42 -2.75 1.45
C ALA A 79 -14.60 -3.25 0.62
N SER A 80 -15.40 -2.31 0.11
CA SER A 80 -16.57 -2.61 -0.71
C SER A 80 -16.21 -3.20 -2.08
N ASN A 81 -15.07 -2.79 -2.66
CA ASN A 81 -14.65 -3.15 -4.01
C ASN A 81 -13.92 -4.50 -4.14
N VAL A 82 -13.60 -5.19 -3.04
CA VAL A 82 -12.94 -6.52 -3.09
C VAL A 82 -13.85 -7.57 -3.71
N ARG A 83 -13.29 -8.33 -4.66
CA ARG A 83 -13.98 -9.36 -5.46
C ARG A 83 -13.03 -10.50 -5.83
N GLY A 84 -13.58 -11.71 -6.01
CA GLY A 84 -12.82 -12.87 -6.49
C GLY A 84 -12.19 -12.61 -7.86
N GLY A 85 -10.98 -13.12 -8.07
CA GLY A 85 -10.18 -12.93 -9.27
C GLY A 85 -9.38 -11.62 -9.32
N MET A 86 -9.58 -10.68 -8.39
CA MET A 86 -8.88 -9.40 -8.35
C MET A 86 -7.37 -9.56 -8.07
N ILE A 87 -6.54 -8.88 -8.86
CA ILE A 87 -5.11 -8.66 -8.54
C ILE A 87 -4.99 -7.38 -7.72
N THR A 88 -4.19 -7.42 -6.67
CA THR A 88 -4.10 -6.34 -5.67
C THR A 88 -2.71 -6.33 -5.03
N VAL A 89 -2.48 -5.36 -4.15
CA VAL A 89 -1.32 -5.32 -3.25
C VAL A 89 -1.72 -5.85 -1.87
N LEU A 90 -0.90 -6.73 -1.32
CA LEU A 90 -1.00 -7.26 0.04
C LEU A 90 0.17 -6.73 0.88
N ALA A 91 -0.15 -6.16 2.04
CA ALA A 91 0.84 -5.83 3.06
C ALA A 91 1.07 -7.07 3.96
N ARG A 92 2.32 -7.53 4.07
CA ARG A 92 2.66 -8.66 4.94
C ARG A 92 2.78 -8.22 6.40
N VAL A 93 2.75 -9.18 7.33
CA VAL A 93 3.04 -8.91 8.75
C VAL A 93 4.39 -8.20 8.88
N GLY A 94 4.43 -7.12 9.66
CA GLY A 94 5.58 -6.24 9.82
C GLY A 94 5.68 -5.12 8.79
N ALA A 95 4.78 -5.05 7.80
CA ALA A 95 4.69 -3.91 6.90
C ALA A 95 4.25 -2.65 7.66
N TYR A 96 4.92 -1.54 7.39
CA TYR A 96 4.55 -0.23 7.93
C TYR A 96 3.85 0.60 6.83
N ILE A 97 2.65 1.08 7.12
CA ILE A 97 1.87 1.95 6.24
C ILE A 97 2.03 3.38 6.75
N GLN A 98 2.73 4.20 5.97
CA GLN A 98 3.08 5.57 6.36
C GLN A 98 1.85 6.47 6.48
N GLU A 99 0.90 6.40 5.53
CA GLU A 99 -0.27 7.29 5.54
C GLU A 99 -1.16 7.09 6.77
N SER A 100 -1.21 5.87 7.32
CA SER A 100 -1.99 5.58 8.52
C SER A 100 -1.16 5.49 9.79
N GLY A 101 0.18 5.45 9.69
CA GLY A 101 1.08 5.21 10.81
C GLY A 101 0.96 3.81 11.42
N ILE A 102 0.38 2.84 10.70
CA ILE A 102 0.06 1.51 11.22
C ILE A 102 1.12 0.49 10.78
N THR A 103 1.59 -0.32 11.73
CA THR A 103 2.36 -1.54 11.44
C THR A 103 1.42 -2.75 11.43
N ILE A 104 1.45 -3.52 10.34
CA ILE A 104 0.64 -4.72 10.17
C ILE A 104 1.09 -5.80 11.15
N SER A 105 0.16 -6.29 11.97
CA SER A 105 0.35 -7.40 12.90
C SER A 105 -0.70 -8.48 12.66
N LYS A 106 -0.54 -9.66 13.25
CA LYS A 106 -1.61 -10.67 13.25
C LYS A 106 -2.68 -10.23 14.24
N ALA A 107 -3.96 -10.27 13.85
CA ALA A 107 -5.06 -9.96 14.76
C ALA A 107 -6.18 -10.98 14.63
N VAL A 108 -6.95 -11.12 15.72
CA VAL A 108 -8.18 -11.90 15.72
C VAL A 108 -9.32 -10.92 15.57
N ILE A 109 -10.01 -10.97 14.44
CA ILE A 109 -11.17 -10.12 14.20
C ILE A 109 -12.41 -11.00 14.39
N ARG A 110 -13.19 -10.72 15.45
CA ARG A 110 -14.46 -11.40 15.73
C ARG A 110 -14.34 -12.93 15.69
N GLY A 111 -13.30 -13.47 16.33
CA GLY A 111 -13.05 -14.92 16.43
C GLY A 111 -12.31 -15.54 15.24
N LEU A 112 -12.22 -14.87 14.08
CA LEU A 112 -11.42 -15.32 12.96
C LEU A 112 -9.97 -14.85 13.10
N LYS A 113 -9.04 -15.81 13.17
CA LYS A 113 -7.61 -15.53 13.05
C LYS A 113 -7.34 -15.06 11.62
N ALA A 114 -6.93 -13.80 11.48
CA ALA A 114 -6.62 -13.21 10.19
C ALA A 114 -5.26 -12.51 10.22
N VAL A 115 -4.56 -12.56 9.10
CA VAL A 115 -3.41 -11.68 8.86
C VAL A 115 -3.98 -10.33 8.42
N VAL A 116 -3.64 -9.25 9.13
CA VAL A 116 -4.33 -7.96 9.00
C VAL A 116 -4.01 -7.24 7.68
N CYS A 117 -5.04 -6.55 7.18
CA CYS A 117 -5.08 -5.50 6.16
C CYS A 117 -4.56 -5.78 4.74
N PHE A 118 -5.55 -5.90 3.85
CA PHE A 118 -5.45 -5.44 2.47
C PHE A 118 -5.31 -3.92 2.43
N ALA A 119 -4.22 -3.41 1.85
CA ALA A 119 -4.20 -2.05 1.34
C ALA A 119 -4.91 -2.05 -0.01
N LEU A 120 -6.23 -1.87 0.00
CA LEU A 120 -6.90 -1.39 -1.19
C LEU A 120 -6.59 0.09 -1.27
N TRP A 121 -5.85 0.46 -2.31
CA TRP A 121 -5.77 1.85 -2.76
C TRP A 121 -7.21 2.36 -2.83
N LYS A 122 -7.56 3.30 -1.96
CA LYS A 122 -8.76 4.13 -2.16
C LYS A 122 -8.51 4.91 -3.44
N SER A 123 -9.06 4.42 -4.55
CA SER A 123 -9.38 5.24 -5.72
C SER A 123 -10.27 6.40 -5.27
#